data_AF-K3X663-F1
#
_entry.id   AF-K3X663-F1
#
_cell.length_a   1.000
_cell.length_b   1.000
_cell.length_c   1.000
_cell.angle_alpha   90.00
_cell.angle_beta   90.00
_cell.angle_gamma   90.00
#
_symmetry.space_group_name_H-M   'P 1'
#
loop_
_entity.id
_entity.type
_entity.pdbx_description
1 polymer ?
#
loop_
_entity_poly.entity_id
_entity_poly.type
_entity_poly.pdbx_seq_one_letter_code
_entity_poly.pdbx_strand_id
1 'polypeptide(L)'
;MHNNASAESATLGSASKRSLNKCGSGPLSPELDASNEEDCNNNASHETNPPPNDASSMASSASYARELEDLIKTEQLNRVALLNQITSEREQQLAMKQLLGAIKDKQRYTPTVDKNNQINWNEDMKVSATSNAQHLIMDAVIGHQMVETLLEEEAAKCNEDFLTAYNAVLANLREDRDGRSGVGAAGNLVENEQQIEQKIAELVDSLGGKDCPDELLRLEIVEEFRTFHTELRDDLYQYKCGFTSLTSMADAAGSAEAATSKTGGWSVPDDERFLKVLKSYERKGGPAKKPELLYDQVKAVVPHMSVLEIKKHAKFHHHLRFYQEKCKGRHKEFERRHQELEANVREKLQAAIRIENEKQTQLAQFRALQKNCDQLHDKVAEWKASKDAKERIEQQQREIEQLLQAQRQQEDELKWKKKLEKQKRLVGDYKKSKVLDEIAGEKLSDEELLQREAEKSAQRVVNAARVHYRQEEYEMMWFTIFYYGISIQQRKLEEDKQEQLRKAHEEEVQVAKLNALKDETPYAQILATIVPDPERTRQETAAFRANMEAAQEALPINEAGLFPSHGYDCDTLFKNARFKLGLALRNAGLHTTEYARQALANVKVSNAGAYRHHVAAPTQLW
;
A
#
# COMPACT_ATOMS: atom_id res chain seq x y z
N MET A 1 -5.89 -6.96 -40.63
CA MET A 1 -6.29 -7.51 -41.95
C MET A 1 -5.65 -8.88 -42.08
N HIS A 2 -6.49 -9.89 -42.35
CA HIS A 2 -6.25 -11.34 -42.55
C HIS A 2 -5.61 -12.11 -41.38
N ASN A 3 -6.31 -12.91 -40.58
CA ASN A 3 -7.29 -14.02 -40.76
C ASN A 3 -6.67 -15.38 -41.11
N ASN A 4 -7.21 -16.36 -40.36
CA ASN A 4 -7.34 -17.80 -40.58
C ASN A 4 -6.19 -18.70 -40.12
N ALA A 5 -6.43 -19.87 -39.52
CA ALA A 5 -7.65 -20.50 -38.98
C ALA A 5 -7.27 -21.86 -38.36
N SER A 6 -8.21 -22.39 -37.57
CA SER A 6 -8.47 -23.81 -37.24
C SER A 6 -7.64 -24.40 -36.09
N ALA A 7 -8.19 -24.62 -34.89
CA ALA A 7 -9.39 -25.38 -34.47
C ALA A 7 -9.18 -26.90 -34.48
N GLU A 8 -9.19 -27.49 -33.29
CA GLU A 8 -9.91 -28.74 -33.05
C GLU A 8 -10.38 -28.81 -31.59
N SER A 9 -11.62 -29.24 -31.46
CA SER A 9 -12.47 -29.25 -30.29
C SER A 9 -12.77 -30.70 -29.91
N ALA A 10 -12.79 -31.01 -28.61
CA ALA A 10 -13.59 -32.12 -28.10
C ALA A 10 -14.12 -31.78 -26.70
N THR A 11 -15.45 -31.73 -26.66
CA THR A 11 -16.35 -31.39 -25.56
C THR A 11 -16.83 -32.64 -24.80
N LEU A 12 -17.41 -32.36 -23.62
CA LEU A 12 -18.50 -33.04 -22.90
C LEU A 12 -18.16 -33.96 -21.72
N GLY A 13 -18.77 -33.64 -20.58
CA GLY A 13 -18.93 -34.53 -19.44
C GLY A 13 -19.47 -33.89 -18.16
N SER A 14 -20.58 -33.13 -18.22
CA SER A 14 -21.30 -32.70 -17.01
C SER A 14 -22.26 -33.80 -16.55
N ALA A 15 -22.24 -34.16 -15.26
CA ALA A 15 -23.37 -34.80 -14.60
C ALA A 15 -23.45 -34.39 -13.12
N SER A 16 -24.48 -33.61 -12.82
CA SER A 16 -24.99 -33.31 -11.49
C SER A 16 -26.07 -34.34 -11.14
N LYS A 17 -26.06 -34.91 -9.93
CA LYS A 17 -27.26 -35.31 -9.20
C LYS A 17 -26.96 -35.57 -7.71
N ARG A 18 -27.76 -34.91 -6.87
CA ARG A 18 -27.93 -35.12 -5.43
C ARG A 18 -28.52 -36.51 -5.13
N SER A 19 -28.21 -37.06 -3.95
CA SER A 19 -29.24 -37.50 -3.00
C SER A 19 -28.69 -37.62 -1.58
N LEU A 20 -29.45 -37.07 -0.62
CA LEU A 20 -29.33 -37.33 0.81
C LEU A 20 -29.43 -38.84 1.10
N ASN A 21 -28.70 -39.30 2.13
CA ASN A 21 -29.33 -40.09 3.18
C ASN A 21 -28.54 -40.07 4.49
N LYS A 22 -29.32 -40.24 5.55
CA LYS A 22 -29.12 -39.99 6.97
C LYS A 22 -28.94 -41.33 7.69
N CYS A 23 -28.09 -41.39 8.72
CA CYS A 23 -28.29 -42.07 10.02
C CYS A 23 -26.98 -42.57 10.65
N GLY A 24 -26.85 -42.34 11.96
CA GLY A 24 -26.52 -43.41 12.91
C GLY A 24 -25.13 -43.39 13.56
N SER A 25 -25.07 -42.80 14.77
CA SER A 25 -24.49 -43.35 16.02
C SER A 25 -23.11 -44.05 16.02
N GLY A 26 -22.23 -43.62 16.95
CA GLY A 26 -20.94 -44.24 17.33
C GLY A 26 -21.07 -45.67 17.92
N PRO A 27 -20.09 -46.22 18.70
CA PRO A 27 -19.27 -45.49 19.68
C PRO A 27 -17.89 -46.13 20.06
N LEU A 28 -17.31 -45.62 21.17
CA LEU A 28 -16.46 -46.27 22.20
C LEU A 28 -14.95 -46.53 21.99
N SER A 29 -14.19 -45.85 22.86
CA SER A 29 -12.87 -46.22 23.40
C SER A 29 -12.95 -47.46 24.31
N PRO A 30 -11.86 -48.22 24.51
CA PRO A 30 -11.75 -49.14 25.63
C PRO A 30 -10.89 -48.56 26.76
N GLU A 31 -11.49 -48.52 27.93
CA GLU A 31 -10.91 -48.36 29.27
C GLU A 31 -11.04 -49.74 29.94
N LEU A 32 -9.95 -50.29 30.49
CA LEU A 32 -10.02 -51.42 31.41
C LEU A 32 -8.96 -51.28 32.50
N ASP A 33 -9.48 -50.98 33.68
CA ASP A 33 -8.89 -51.25 35.00
C ASP A 33 -8.60 -52.73 35.20
N ALA A 34 -7.53 -53.04 35.94
CA ALA A 34 -7.49 -54.16 36.88
C ALA A 34 -6.39 -53.94 37.92
N SER A 35 -6.79 -53.35 39.04
CA SER A 35 -6.14 -53.51 40.34
C SER A 35 -6.28 -54.96 40.81
N ASN A 36 -5.18 -55.54 41.31
CA ASN A 36 -5.20 -56.63 42.29
C ASN A 36 -3.87 -56.61 43.03
N GLU A 37 -3.91 -56.06 44.25
CA GLU A 37 -3.01 -56.43 45.34
C GLU A 37 -3.42 -57.82 45.82
N GLU A 38 -2.46 -58.74 45.99
CA GLU A 38 -2.44 -59.61 47.16
C GLU A 38 -1.05 -60.21 47.37
N ASP A 39 -0.61 -60.09 48.62
CA ASP A 39 0.63 -60.57 49.21
C ASP A 39 0.86 -62.08 49.03
N CYS A 40 2.12 -62.46 48.83
CA CYS A 40 2.68 -63.65 49.47
C CYS A 40 4.21 -63.53 49.60
N ASN A 41 4.60 -63.24 50.83
CA ASN A 41 5.96 -63.26 51.35
C ASN A 41 6.34 -64.70 51.75
N ASN A 42 7.50 -65.20 51.32
CA ASN A 42 8.54 -65.86 52.15
C ASN A 42 9.40 -66.92 51.42
N ASN A 43 10.70 -66.63 51.43
CA ASN A 43 11.87 -67.48 51.70
C ASN A 43 12.04 -68.84 51.01
N ALA A 44 13.12 -68.97 50.22
CA ALA A 44 14.13 -70.00 50.44
C ALA A 44 15.48 -69.63 49.81
N SER A 45 16.51 -69.74 50.64
CA SER A 45 17.95 -69.63 50.44
C SER A 45 18.54 -70.37 49.24
N HIS A 46 19.47 -69.72 48.54
CA HIS A 46 20.68 -70.39 48.04
C HIS A 46 21.86 -69.42 47.94
N GLU A 47 22.84 -69.63 48.81
CA GLU A 47 24.19 -69.08 48.67
C GLU A 47 24.85 -69.68 47.41
N THR A 48 25.47 -68.83 46.59
CA THR A 48 26.67 -69.17 45.79
C THR A 48 27.40 -67.88 45.38
N ASN A 49 28.59 -67.74 45.94
CA ASN A 49 29.75 -66.88 45.67
C ASN A 49 29.68 -65.73 44.63
N PRO A 50 30.20 -64.53 44.96
CA PRO A 50 30.30 -63.41 44.02
C PRO A 50 31.52 -63.54 43.09
N PRO A 51 31.40 -63.21 41.78
CA PRO A 51 32.53 -62.96 40.91
C PRO A 51 33.08 -61.52 41.13
N PRO A 52 34.32 -61.23 40.69
CA PRO A 52 35.07 -60.08 41.14
C PRO A 52 34.58 -58.76 40.53
N ASN A 53 34.65 -57.71 41.34
CA ASN A 53 34.62 -56.27 41.02
C ASN A 53 34.70 -55.89 39.52
N ASP A 54 33.54 -55.70 38.88
CA ASP A 54 33.34 -54.86 37.69
C ASP A 54 32.60 -53.55 38.04
N ALA A 55 32.90 -52.98 39.21
CA ALA A 55 32.32 -51.72 39.66
C ALA A 55 32.69 -50.52 38.75
N SER A 56 33.75 -50.64 37.92
CA SER A 56 34.17 -49.58 36.99
C SER A 56 33.37 -49.57 35.68
N SER A 57 32.78 -50.68 35.25
CA SER A 57 32.01 -50.77 33.99
C SER A 57 30.52 -50.45 34.19
N MET A 58 29.98 -50.70 35.38
CA MET A 58 28.60 -50.35 35.72
C MET A 58 28.43 -48.86 36.04
N ALA A 59 29.46 -48.22 36.60
CA ALA A 59 29.48 -46.78 36.84
C ALA A 59 29.47 -45.96 35.53
N SER A 60 30.16 -46.41 34.48
CA SER A 60 30.12 -45.76 33.17
C SER A 60 28.79 -45.98 32.45
N SER A 61 28.19 -47.17 32.54
CA SER A 61 26.86 -47.44 31.97
C SER A 61 25.74 -46.65 32.66
N ALA A 62 25.81 -46.46 33.97
CA ALA A 62 24.85 -45.63 34.72
C ALA A 62 25.05 -44.13 34.49
N SER A 63 26.31 -43.70 34.28
CA SER A 63 26.63 -42.32 33.86
C SER A 63 26.08 -42.03 32.47
N TYR A 64 26.32 -42.93 31.52
CA TYR A 64 25.84 -42.82 30.15
C TYR A 64 24.30 -42.83 30.08
N ALA A 65 23.63 -43.69 30.86
CA ALA A 65 22.17 -43.69 30.95
C ALA A 65 21.61 -42.36 31.46
N ARG A 66 22.25 -41.74 32.47
CA ARG A 66 21.86 -40.39 32.95
C ARG A 66 22.10 -39.30 31.90
N GLU A 67 23.25 -39.33 31.23
CA GLU A 67 23.55 -38.38 30.16
C GLU A 67 22.52 -38.49 29.04
N LEU A 68 22.11 -39.70 28.67
CA LEU A 68 21.08 -39.96 27.66
C LEU A 68 19.70 -39.47 28.12
N GLU A 69 19.33 -39.68 29.39
CA GLU A 69 18.09 -39.14 29.97
C GLU A 69 18.07 -37.61 29.98
N ASP A 70 19.18 -36.97 30.31
CA ASP A 70 19.30 -35.51 30.32
C ASP A 70 19.30 -34.94 28.89
N LEU A 71 19.89 -35.65 27.92
CA LEU A 71 19.83 -35.28 26.51
C LEU A 71 18.40 -35.42 25.95
N ILE A 72 17.66 -36.45 26.36
CA ILE A 72 16.24 -36.60 26.01
C ILE A 72 15.40 -35.48 26.64
N LYS A 73 15.64 -35.12 27.91
CA LYS A 73 14.91 -34.02 28.58
C LYS A 73 15.19 -32.67 27.94
N THR A 74 16.44 -32.37 27.63
CA THR A 74 16.82 -31.12 26.96
C THR A 74 16.19 -31.04 25.58
N GLU A 75 16.17 -32.14 24.84
CA GLU A 75 15.54 -32.15 23.52
C GLU A 75 14.01 -32.07 23.56
N GLN A 76 13.38 -32.66 24.59
CA GLN A 76 11.96 -32.45 24.85
C GLN A 76 11.65 -30.99 25.21
N LEU A 77 12.49 -30.33 26.02
CA LEU A 77 12.36 -28.91 26.34
C LEU A 77 12.53 -28.02 25.11
N ASN A 78 13.50 -28.32 24.24
CA ASN A 78 13.69 -27.63 22.96
C ASN A 78 12.47 -27.79 22.05
N ARG A 79 11.92 -29.00 21.92
CA ARG A 79 10.68 -29.23 21.15
C ARG A 79 9.49 -28.45 21.70
N VAL A 80 9.34 -28.39 23.03
CA VAL A 80 8.28 -27.60 23.67
C VAL A 80 8.49 -26.11 23.43
N ALA A 81 9.73 -25.61 23.51
CA ALA A 81 10.05 -24.23 23.20
C ALA A 81 9.73 -23.88 21.72
N LEU A 82 10.10 -24.77 20.79
CA LEU A 82 9.79 -24.62 19.37
C LEU A 82 8.27 -24.62 19.11
N LEU A 83 7.53 -25.53 19.75
CA LEU A 83 6.07 -25.57 19.65
C LEU A 83 5.43 -24.29 20.19
N ASN A 84 5.94 -23.74 21.29
CA ASN A 84 5.49 -22.47 21.85
C ASN A 84 5.80 -21.28 20.94
N GLN A 85 6.94 -21.31 20.24
CA GLN A 85 7.26 -20.30 19.23
C GLN A 85 6.29 -20.39 18.05
N ILE A 86 6.05 -21.59 17.51
CA ILE A 86 5.10 -21.82 16.40
C ILE A 86 3.68 -21.40 16.80
N THR A 87 3.23 -21.67 18.02
CA THR A 87 1.91 -21.22 18.49
C THR A 87 1.86 -19.70 18.63
N SER A 88 2.91 -19.06 19.16
CA SER A 88 3.00 -17.61 19.24
C SER A 88 2.95 -16.96 17.84
N GLU A 89 3.67 -17.50 16.86
CA GLU A 89 3.63 -17.02 15.47
C GLU A 89 2.25 -17.23 14.84
N ARG A 90 1.60 -18.38 15.07
CA ARG A 90 0.22 -18.61 14.60
C ARG A 90 -0.77 -17.63 15.22
N GLU A 91 -0.64 -17.33 16.51
CA GLU A 91 -1.46 -16.34 17.20
C GLU A 91 -1.23 -14.92 16.63
N GLN A 92 0.02 -14.55 16.36
CA GLN A 92 0.37 -13.30 15.69
C GLN A 92 -0.24 -13.22 14.29
N GLN A 93 -0.17 -14.30 13.50
CA GLN A 93 -0.81 -14.38 12.17
C GLN A 93 -2.34 -14.27 12.26
N LEU A 94 -2.96 -14.87 13.28
CA LEU A 94 -4.40 -14.82 13.50
C LEU A 94 -4.85 -13.42 13.93
N ALA A 95 -4.10 -12.77 14.83
CA ALA A 95 -4.30 -11.38 15.21
C ALA A 95 -4.14 -10.45 14.00
N MET A 96 -3.13 -10.69 13.14
CA MET A 96 -2.93 -9.92 11.91
C MET A 96 -4.06 -10.13 10.90
N LYS A 97 -4.55 -11.36 10.73
CA LYS A 97 -5.75 -11.65 9.92
C LYS A 97 -6.99 -10.96 10.45
N GLN A 98 -7.19 -10.94 11.77
CA GLN A 98 -8.31 -10.24 12.41
C GLN A 98 -8.22 -8.73 12.20
N LEU A 99 -7.01 -8.15 12.31
CA LEU A 99 -6.76 -6.73 12.08
C LEU A 99 -7.01 -6.35 10.61
N LEU A 100 -6.51 -7.14 9.66
CA LEU A 100 -6.79 -6.98 8.23
C LEU A 100 -8.28 -7.17 7.90
N GLY A 101 -8.95 -8.12 8.57
CA GLY A 101 -10.40 -8.32 8.49
C GLY A 101 -11.17 -7.09 8.96
N ALA A 102 -10.83 -6.54 10.13
CA ALA A 102 -11.44 -5.34 10.68
C ALA A 102 -11.24 -4.10 9.79
N ILE A 103 -10.08 -3.96 9.15
CA ILE A 103 -9.82 -2.90 8.14
C ILE A 103 -10.71 -3.09 6.91
N LYS A 104 -10.85 -4.33 6.43
CA LYS A 104 -11.67 -4.69 5.27
C LYS A 104 -13.17 -4.52 5.52
N ASP A 105 -13.63 -4.81 6.74
CA ASP A 105 -15.03 -4.65 7.14
C ASP A 105 -15.38 -3.17 7.37
N LYS A 106 -14.45 -2.36 7.91
CA LYS A 106 -14.59 -0.89 7.94
C LYS A 106 -14.65 -0.27 6.54
N GLN A 107 -14.00 -0.85 5.53
CA GLN A 107 -14.14 -0.41 4.14
C GLN A 107 -15.51 -0.75 3.53
N ARG A 108 -16.21 -1.77 4.03
CA ARG A 108 -17.54 -2.17 3.53
C ARG A 108 -18.69 -1.42 4.19
N TYR A 109 -18.46 -0.85 5.37
CA TYR A 109 -19.49 -0.15 6.15
C TYR A 109 -19.23 1.36 6.17
N THR A 110 -19.36 2.04 5.03
CA THR A 110 -19.59 3.49 5.00
C THR A 110 -21.09 3.76 4.89
N PRO A 111 -21.81 4.02 5.99
CA PRO A 111 -23.18 4.50 5.89
C PRO A 111 -23.15 5.92 5.33
N THR A 112 -24.05 6.19 4.39
CA THR A 112 -24.35 7.49 3.81
C THR A 112 -24.76 8.48 4.90
N VAL A 113 -23.80 9.25 5.45
CA VAL A 113 -24.09 10.44 6.25
C VAL A 113 -23.12 11.57 5.87
N ASP A 114 -23.73 12.69 5.51
CA ASP A 114 -23.23 14.06 5.29
C ASP A 114 -21.78 14.27 4.84
N LYS A 115 -21.67 14.42 3.52
CA LYS A 115 -20.52 14.97 2.79
C LYS A 115 -20.40 16.46 3.12
N ASN A 116 -19.41 16.86 3.91
CA ASN A 116 -18.63 18.07 3.61
C ASN A 116 -17.38 18.29 4.49
N ASN A 117 -17.15 17.55 5.57
CA ASN A 117 -15.94 17.74 6.40
C ASN A 117 -15.10 16.48 6.69
N GLN A 118 -15.47 15.30 6.15
CA GLN A 118 -14.84 14.01 6.51
C GLN A 118 -13.90 13.43 5.43
N ILE A 119 -13.73 14.13 4.30
CA ILE A 119 -12.99 13.61 3.14
C ILE A 119 -11.47 13.68 3.35
N ASN A 120 -10.96 14.68 4.09
CA ASN A 120 -9.52 14.86 4.25
C ASN A 120 -8.87 13.92 5.28
N TRP A 121 -9.54 13.65 6.40
CA TRP A 121 -8.99 12.78 7.45
C TRP A 121 -8.98 11.29 7.07
N ASN A 122 -9.89 10.87 6.19
CA ASN A 122 -10.00 9.48 5.76
C ASN A 122 -8.98 9.08 4.70
N GLU A 123 -8.44 10.02 3.91
CA GLU A 123 -7.39 9.70 2.94
C GLU A 123 -6.02 9.59 3.62
N ASP A 124 -5.63 10.53 4.48
CA ASP A 124 -4.37 10.46 5.21
C ASP A 124 -4.32 9.23 6.14
N MET A 125 -5.42 8.90 6.82
CA MET A 125 -5.46 7.72 7.67
C MET A 125 -5.46 6.42 6.85
N LYS A 126 -6.03 6.41 5.64
CA LYS A 126 -5.93 5.26 4.73
C LYS A 126 -4.51 5.09 4.19
N VAL A 127 -3.87 6.17 3.74
CA VAL A 127 -2.49 6.14 3.22
C VAL A 127 -1.51 5.72 4.32
N SER A 128 -1.69 6.23 5.55
CA SER A 128 -0.90 5.81 6.71
C SER A 128 -1.16 4.35 7.09
N ALA A 129 -2.42 3.89 7.11
CA ALA A 129 -2.74 2.51 7.43
C ALA A 129 -2.25 1.52 6.36
N THR A 130 -2.32 1.88 5.07
CA THR A 130 -1.78 1.04 4.00
C THR A 130 -0.26 1.02 4.01
N SER A 131 0.40 2.14 4.28
CA SER A 131 1.86 2.22 4.44
C SER A 131 2.35 1.40 5.65
N ASN A 132 1.66 1.50 6.79
CA ASN A 132 2.00 0.73 7.99
C ASN A 132 1.74 -0.76 7.79
N ALA A 133 0.67 -1.14 7.10
CA ALA A 133 0.42 -2.54 6.75
C ALA A 133 1.46 -3.10 5.77
N GLN A 134 1.93 -2.31 4.81
CA GLN A 134 3.01 -2.70 3.91
C GLN A 134 4.34 -2.88 4.65
N HIS A 135 4.67 -1.98 5.58
CA HIS A 135 5.85 -2.12 6.43
C HIS A 135 5.77 -3.37 7.31
N LEU A 136 4.62 -3.62 7.95
CA LEU A 136 4.41 -4.83 8.76
C LEU A 136 4.52 -6.12 7.94
N ILE A 137 4.03 -6.12 6.69
CA ILE A 137 4.17 -7.26 5.78
C ILE A 137 5.63 -7.44 5.38
N MET A 138 6.36 -6.36 5.07
CA MET A 138 7.79 -6.44 4.77
C MET A 138 8.60 -6.93 5.97
N ASP A 139 8.33 -6.42 7.17
CA ASP A 139 9.01 -6.85 8.39
C ASP A 139 8.69 -8.30 8.75
N ALA A 140 7.45 -8.77 8.51
CA ALA A 140 7.07 -10.17 8.70
C ALA A 140 7.75 -11.09 7.66
N VAL A 141 7.85 -10.66 6.40
CA VAL A 141 8.54 -11.41 5.34
C VAL A 141 10.04 -11.46 5.58
N ILE A 142 10.67 -10.32 5.92
CA ILE A 142 12.09 -10.23 6.24
C ILE A 142 12.40 -11.03 7.50
N GLY A 143 11.57 -10.91 8.54
CA GLY A 143 11.68 -11.69 9.77
C GLY A 143 11.58 -13.19 9.52
N HIS A 144 10.63 -13.63 8.69
CA HIS A 144 10.50 -15.04 8.33
C HIS A 144 11.71 -15.54 7.54
N GLN A 145 12.21 -14.75 6.58
CA GLN A 145 13.39 -15.09 5.79
C GLN A 145 14.68 -15.12 6.63
N MET A 146 14.80 -14.23 7.62
CA MET A 146 15.92 -14.26 8.59
C MET A 146 15.86 -15.48 9.50
N VAL A 147 14.67 -15.85 9.98
CA VAL A 147 14.50 -17.06 10.79
C VAL A 147 14.76 -18.32 9.95
N GLU A 148 14.29 -18.36 8.71
CA GLU A 148 14.52 -19.46 7.77
C GLU A 148 16.02 -19.63 7.48
N THR A 149 16.74 -18.55 7.18
CA THR A 149 18.19 -18.59 6.98
C THR A 149 18.97 -19.00 8.22
N LEU A 150 18.60 -18.51 9.42
CA LEU A 150 19.22 -18.95 10.68
C LEU A 150 18.97 -20.43 10.97
N LEU A 151 17.74 -20.91 10.74
CA LEU A 151 17.40 -22.32 10.89
C LEU A 151 18.14 -23.19 9.86
N GLU A 152 18.33 -22.71 8.63
CA GLU A 152 19.13 -23.38 7.60
C GLU A 152 20.61 -23.46 8.00
N GLU A 153 21.19 -22.38 8.52
CA GLU A 153 22.57 -22.37 9.03
C GLU A 153 22.76 -23.31 10.22
N GLU A 154 21.82 -23.28 11.18
CA GLU A 154 21.85 -24.15 12.36
C GLU A 154 21.62 -25.61 11.98
N ALA A 155 20.71 -25.91 11.04
CA ALA A 155 20.51 -27.24 10.50
C ALA A 155 21.74 -27.75 9.74
N ALA A 156 22.39 -26.89 8.95
CA ALA A 156 23.62 -27.23 8.24
C ALA A 156 24.75 -27.57 9.23
N LYS A 157 24.91 -26.77 10.28
CA LYS A 157 25.88 -27.01 11.35
C LYS A 157 25.59 -28.30 12.12
N CYS A 158 24.34 -28.54 12.52
CA CYS A 158 23.93 -29.78 13.16
C CYS A 158 24.20 -31.00 12.27
N ASN A 159 23.98 -30.87 10.96
CA ASN A 159 24.29 -31.94 10.01
C ASN A 159 25.81 -32.17 9.87
N GLU A 160 26.64 -31.12 9.93
CA GLU A 160 28.10 -31.24 9.95
C GLU A 160 28.61 -31.90 11.24
N ASP A 161 28.08 -31.49 12.39
CA ASP A 161 28.39 -32.10 13.70
C ASP A 161 27.98 -33.58 13.72
N PHE A 162 26.79 -33.90 13.18
CA PHE A 162 26.32 -35.28 13.02
C PHE A 162 27.25 -36.09 12.12
N LEU A 163 27.62 -35.59 10.94
CA LEU A 163 28.53 -36.28 10.02
C LEU A 163 29.91 -36.48 10.66
N THR A 164 30.39 -35.51 11.44
CA THR A 164 31.67 -35.61 12.16
C THR A 164 31.64 -36.68 13.23
N ALA A 165 30.59 -36.69 14.07
CA ALA A 165 30.40 -37.71 15.09
C ALA A 165 30.21 -39.10 14.46
N TYR A 166 29.43 -39.19 13.38
CA TYR A 166 29.21 -40.41 12.62
C TYR A 166 30.52 -40.96 12.03
N ASN A 167 31.33 -40.11 11.40
CA ASN A 167 32.64 -40.49 10.88
C ASN A 167 33.61 -40.94 11.99
N ALA A 168 33.56 -40.32 13.16
CA ALA A 168 34.37 -40.73 14.31
C ALA A 168 33.97 -42.12 14.83
N VAL A 169 32.66 -42.42 14.90
CA VAL A 169 32.16 -43.76 15.23
C VAL A 169 32.61 -44.79 14.19
N LEU A 170 32.52 -44.47 12.89
CA LEU A 170 32.97 -45.34 11.82
C LEU A 170 34.49 -45.60 11.86
N ALA A 171 35.29 -44.58 12.19
CA ALA A 171 36.73 -44.74 12.37
C ALA A 171 37.05 -45.71 13.51
N ASN A 172 36.38 -45.56 14.66
CA ASN A 172 36.55 -46.49 15.79
C ASN A 172 36.12 -47.92 15.44
N LEU A 173 35.03 -48.09 14.69
CA LEU A 173 34.59 -49.41 14.23
C LEU A 173 35.57 -50.08 13.26
N ARG A 174 36.29 -49.30 12.45
CA ARG A 174 37.35 -49.80 11.58
C ARG A 174 38.60 -50.20 12.38
N GLU A 175 39.02 -49.36 13.33
CA GLU A 175 40.19 -49.62 14.17
C GLU A 175 40.02 -50.84 15.09
N ASP A 176 38.84 -51.04 15.69
CA ASP A 176 38.54 -52.21 16.52
C ASP A 176 38.52 -53.51 15.70
N ARG A 177 38.26 -53.41 14.39
CA ARG A 177 38.29 -54.52 13.42
C ARG A 177 39.72 -54.95 13.08
N ASP A 178 40.62 -53.99 12.88
CA ASP A 178 42.03 -54.28 12.57
C ASP A 178 42.82 -54.68 13.83
N GLY A 179 42.43 -54.19 15.02
CA GLY A 179 43.07 -54.49 16.30
C GLY A 179 42.88 -55.92 16.82
N ARG A 180 41.79 -56.62 16.45
CA ARG A 180 41.52 -58.01 16.91
C ARG A 180 42.34 -59.10 16.21
N SER A 181 43.11 -58.79 15.16
CA SER A 181 43.99 -59.78 14.49
C SER A 181 45.27 -60.13 15.26
N GLY A 182 45.49 -59.55 16.44
CA GLY A 182 46.76 -59.62 17.20
C GLY A 182 46.83 -60.62 18.35
N VAL A 183 46.13 -61.77 18.33
CA VAL A 183 46.38 -62.85 19.32
C VAL A 183 46.72 -64.15 18.60
N GLY A 184 48.02 -64.43 18.51
CA GLY A 184 48.57 -65.57 17.80
C GLY A 184 48.30 -66.90 18.49
N ALA A 185 47.68 -67.84 17.78
CA ALA A 185 47.86 -69.29 17.95
C ALA A 185 47.14 -70.15 16.88
N ALA A 186 47.10 -69.77 15.58
CA ALA A 186 46.59 -70.68 14.53
C ALA A 186 46.98 -70.25 13.09
N GLY A 187 48.27 -70.26 12.75
CA GLY A 187 48.80 -69.72 11.48
C GLY A 187 48.14 -70.20 10.18
N ASN A 188 47.57 -71.41 10.14
CA ASN A 188 46.94 -71.94 8.90
C ASN A 188 45.42 -71.71 8.80
N LEU A 189 44.72 -71.38 9.90
CA LEU A 189 43.28 -71.06 9.86
C LEU A 189 43.05 -69.56 9.61
N VAL A 190 43.92 -68.71 10.17
CA VAL A 190 43.84 -67.25 10.07
C VAL A 190 44.07 -66.77 8.63
N GLU A 191 44.99 -67.39 7.89
CA GLU A 191 45.23 -67.05 6.48
C GLU A 191 44.00 -67.31 5.58
N ASN A 192 43.22 -68.34 5.89
CA ASN A 192 42.03 -68.70 5.10
C ASN A 192 40.85 -67.76 5.43
N GLU A 193 40.78 -67.27 6.67
CA GLU A 193 39.76 -66.33 7.12
C GLU A 193 40.03 -64.92 6.57
N GLN A 194 41.28 -64.46 6.58
CA GLN A 194 41.68 -63.20 5.95
C GLN A 194 41.44 -63.20 4.44
N GLN A 195 41.66 -64.33 3.76
CA GLN A 195 41.34 -64.46 2.33
C GLN A 195 39.83 -64.40 2.04
N ILE A 196 39.00 -64.95 2.93
CA ILE A 196 37.53 -64.84 2.81
C ILE A 196 37.10 -63.39 3.03
N GLU A 197 37.66 -62.71 4.03
CA GLU A 197 37.39 -61.30 4.30
C GLU A 197 37.77 -60.39 3.13
N GLN A 198 38.93 -60.60 2.53
CA GLN A 198 39.35 -59.86 1.33
C GLN A 198 38.40 -60.12 0.16
N LYS A 199 37.97 -61.36 -0.06
CA LYS A 199 37.00 -61.69 -1.11
C LYS A 199 35.63 -61.05 -0.88
N ILE A 200 35.16 -61.00 0.37
CA ILE A 200 33.90 -60.33 0.72
C ILE A 200 34.03 -58.83 0.45
N ALA A 201 35.13 -58.20 0.87
CA ALA A 201 35.37 -56.78 0.61
C ALA A 201 35.43 -56.47 -0.89
N GLU A 202 36.17 -57.25 -1.67
CA GLU A 202 36.26 -57.11 -3.13
C GLU A 202 34.90 -57.32 -3.82
N LEU A 203 34.10 -58.29 -3.34
CA LEU A 203 32.77 -58.55 -3.85
C LEU A 203 31.85 -57.35 -3.60
N VAL A 204 31.77 -56.86 -2.36
CA VAL A 204 30.93 -55.71 -1.98
C VAL A 204 31.33 -54.47 -2.79
N ASP A 205 32.62 -54.25 -2.96
CA ASP A 205 33.14 -53.18 -3.81
C ASP A 205 32.71 -53.33 -5.27
N SER A 206 32.76 -54.54 -5.83
CA SER A 206 32.34 -54.82 -7.21
C SER A 206 30.83 -54.66 -7.44
N LEU A 207 30.02 -54.78 -6.39
CA LEU A 207 28.56 -54.58 -6.43
C LEU A 207 28.15 -53.10 -6.32
N GLY A 208 29.12 -52.19 -6.20
CA GLY A 208 28.89 -50.74 -6.08
C GLY A 208 29.14 -50.19 -4.66
N GLY A 209 29.73 -50.98 -3.76
CA GLY A 209 30.05 -50.54 -2.40
C GLY A 209 31.00 -49.35 -2.34
N LYS A 210 31.87 -49.16 -3.34
CA LYS A 210 32.78 -48.01 -3.45
C LYS A 210 32.07 -46.69 -3.73
N ASP A 211 30.98 -46.76 -4.48
CA ASP A 211 30.22 -45.58 -4.90
C ASP A 211 29.07 -45.27 -3.92
N CYS A 212 28.85 -46.15 -2.92
CA CYS A 212 27.82 -45.99 -1.92
C CYS A 212 28.24 -44.95 -0.87
N PRO A 213 27.48 -43.86 -0.71
CA PRO A 213 27.77 -42.82 0.28
C PRO A 213 27.43 -43.25 1.72
N ASP A 214 26.56 -44.27 1.88
CA ASP A 214 26.18 -44.83 3.18
C ASP A 214 27.17 -45.93 3.60
N GLU A 215 28.09 -45.56 4.48
CA GLU A 215 29.12 -46.46 5.00
C GLU A 215 28.55 -47.47 6.02
N LEU A 216 27.47 -47.13 6.73
CA LEU A 216 26.82 -48.05 7.68
C LEU A 216 26.15 -49.19 6.91
N LEU A 217 25.44 -48.86 5.83
CA LEU A 217 24.88 -49.86 4.92
C LEU A 217 25.98 -50.76 4.35
N ARG A 218 27.14 -50.20 3.99
CA ARG A 218 28.29 -50.98 3.49
C ARG A 218 28.80 -51.96 4.55
N LEU A 219 28.91 -51.54 5.81
CA LEU A 219 29.33 -52.40 6.92
C LEU A 219 28.31 -53.52 7.21
N GLU A 220 27.02 -53.18 7.23
CA GLU A 220 25.92 -54.14 7.40
C GLU A 220 25.97 -55.22 6.31
N ILE A 221 26.13 -54.84 5.05
CA ILE A 221 26.26 -55.76 3.92
C ILE A 221 27.48 -56.69 4.08
N VAL A 222 28.62 -56.15 4.49
CA VAL A 222 29.82 -56.97 4.75
C VAL A 222 29.54 -57.98 5.87
N GLU A 223 28.81 -57.59 6.91
CA GLU A 223 28.40 -58.49 7.99
C GLU A 223 27.37 -59.56 7.55
N GLU A 224 26.41 -59.20 6.68
CA GLU A 224 25.48 -60.15 6.04
C GLU A 224 26.25 -61.23 5.25
N PHE A 225 27.29 -60.86 4.48
CA PHE A 225 28.12 -61.84 3.78
C PHE A 225 28.98 -62.68 4.73
N ARG A 226 29.54 -62.08 5.78
CA ARG A 226 30.33 -62.82 6.78
C ARG A 226 29.50 -63.89 7.46
N THR A 227 28.33 -63.51 7.99
CA THR A 227 27.41 -64.43 8.67
C THR A 227 27.02 -65.57 7.72
N PHE A 228 26.67 -65.25 6.48
CA PHE A 228 26.35 -66.25 5.46
C PHE A 228 27.49 -67.24 5.14
N HIS A 229 28.74 -66.76 5.06
CA HIS A 229 29.91 -67.62 4.89
C HIS A 229 30.23 -68.46 6.14
N THR A 230 30.01 -67.92 7.34
CA THR A 230 30.19 -68.67 8.59
C THR A 230 29.15 -69.79 8.73
N GLU A 231 27.89 -69.56 8.36
CA GLU A 231 26.84 -70.58 8.36
C GLU A 231 27.23 -71.79 7.48
N LEU A 232 27.74 -71.55 6.26
CA LEU A 232 28.21 -72.64 5.40
C LEU A 232 29.34 -73.43 6.07
N ARG A 233 30.29 -72.73 6.69
CA ARG A 233 31.43 -73.36 7.37
C ARG A 233 30.97 -74.25 8.52
N ASP A 234 30.05 -73.73 9.34
CA ASP A 234 29.49 -74.43 10.50
C ASP A 234 28.65 -75.64 10.07
N ASP A 235 27.82 -75.52 9.04
CA ASP A 235 27.04 -76.63 8.50
C ASP A 235 27.92 -77.76 7.97
N LEU A 236 28.97 -77.42 7.21
CA LEU A 236 29.93 -78.41 6.69
C LEU A 236 30.72 -79.08 7.82
N TYR A 237 31.07 -78.31 8.86
CA TYR A 237 31.70 -78.84 10.05
C TYR A 237 30.77 -79.80 10.81
N GLN A 238 29.50 -79.42 11.01
CA GLN A 238 28.49 -80.29 11.63
C GLN A 238 28.27 -81.58 10.83
N TYR A 239 28.21 -81.51 9.50
CA TYR A 239 28.10 -82.70 8.65
C TYR A 239 29.32 -83.61 8.79
N LYS A 240 30.52 -83.04 8.88
CA LYS A 240 31.76 -83.79 9.07
C LYS A 240 31.79 -84.47 10.45
N CYS A 241 31.40 -83.76 11.51
CA CYS A 241 31.28 -84.29 12.86
C CYS A 241 30.24 -85.42 12.93
N GLY A 242 29.06 -85.22 12.33
CA GLY A 242 28.01 -86.23 12.24
C GLY A 242 28.45 -87.48 11.45
N PHE A 243 29.14 -87.29 10.33
CA PHE A 243 29.74 -88.39 9.57
C PHE A 243 30.76 -89.17 10.39
N THR A 244 31.69 -88.47 11.06
CA THR A 244 32.74 -89.09 11.88
C THR A 244 32.14 -89.86 13.05
N SER A 245 31.12 -89.29 13.71
CA SER A 245 30.37 -89.94 14.79
C SER A 245 29.69 -91.24 14.31
N LEU A 246 28.91 -91.18 13.23
CA LEU A 246 28.21 -92.36 12.67
C LEU A 246 29.17 -93.44 12.16
N THR A 247 30.31 -93.07 11.59
CA THR A 247 31.28 -94.03 11.04
C THR A 247 32.25 -94.59 12.08
N SER A 248 32.46 -93.89 13.19
CA SER A 248 33.25 -94.38 14.33
C SER A 248 32.57 -95.52 15.10
N MET A 249 31.27 -95.73 14.90
CA MET A 249 30.52 -96.82 15.51
C MET A 249 31.05 -98.20 15.09
N ALA A 250 30.90 -99.20 15.99
CA ALA A 250 31.44 -100.55 15.84
C ALA A 250 30.91 -101.31 14.61
N ASP A 251 29.80 -100.87 14.04
CA ASP A 251 29.10 -101.45 12.90
C ASP A 251 29.47 -100.84 11.53
N ALA A 252 30.36 -99.84 11.52
CA ALA A 252 30.98 -99.25 10.33
C ALA A 252 32.51 -99.35 10.42
N ALA A 253 33.25 -98.25 10.56
CA ALA A 253 34.72 -98.26 10.53
C ALA A 253 35.35 -98.74 11.85
N GLY A 254 34.58 -98.78 12.95
CA GLY A 254 34.98 -99.37 14.23
C GLY A 254 36.02 -98.59 15.05
N SER A 255 36.54 -97.48 14.53
CA SER A 255 37.42 -96.54 15.26
C SER A 255 37.33 -95.12 14.66
N ALA A 256 37.68 -94.11 15.45
CA ALA A 256 37.73 -92.71 14.99
C ALA A 256 38.83 -92.47 13.94
N GLU A 257 39.94 -93.21 14.01
CA GLU A 257 41.03 -93.15 13.02
C GLU A 257 40.60 -93.75 11.68
N ALA A 258 39.90 -94.87 11.70
CA ALA A 258 39.35 -95.48 10.49
C ALA A 258 38.24 -94.61 9.87
N ALA A 259 37.42 -93.95 10.68
CA ALA A 259 36.36 -93.02 10.24
C ALA A 259 36.89 -91.76 9.52
N THR A 260 38.05 -91.27 9.94
CA THR A 260 38.71 -90.10 9.32
C THR A 260 39.62 -90.46 8.14
N SER A 261 39.95 -91.75 7.99
CA SER A 261 40.69 -92.26 6.84
C SER A 261 39.85 -92.25 5.56
N LYS A 262 40.50 -91.94 4.43
CA LYS A 262 39.86 -91.97 3.10
C LYS A 262 39.33 -93.35 2.72
N THR A 263 39.88 -94.41 3.30
CA THR A 263 39.57 -95.82 2.99
C THR A 263 38.83 -96.53 4.11
N GLY A 264 38.31 -95.84 5.13
CA GLY A 264 37.54 -96.50 6.20
C GLY A 264 38.35 -97.49 7.04
N GLY A 265 39.69 -97.34 7.09
CA GLY A 265 40.60 -98.27 7.76
C GLY A 265 41.07 -99.46 6.90
N TRP A 266 40.60 -99.59 5.66
CA TRP A 266 41.05 -100.63 4.73
C TRP A 266 42.35 -100.25 4.03
N SER A 267 43.08 -101.26 3.54
CA SER A 267 44.22 -101.03 2.66
C SER A 267 43.73 -100.40 1.35
N VAL A 268 44.48 -99.43 0.81
CA VAL A 268 44.16 -98.78 -0.48
C VAL A 268 43.86 -99.79 -1.60
N PRO A 269 44.65 -100.86 -1.83
CA PRO A 269 44.35 -101.81 -2.90
C PRO A 269 43.08 -102.64 -2.65
N ASP A 270 42.74 -102.94 -1.40
CA ASP A 270 41.49 -103.64 -1.06
C ASP A 270 40.27 -102.73 -1.20
N ASP A 271 40.40 -101.46 -0.83
CA ASP A 271 39.35 -100.45 -1.02
C ASP A 271 39.09 -100.20 -2.52
N GLU A 272 40.13 -100.11 -3.35
CA GLU A 272 39.98 -99.99 -4.80
C GLU A 272 39.29 -101.21 -5.42
N ARG A 273 39.67 -102.42 -4.98
CA ARG A 273 39.02 -103.67 -5.40
C ARG A 273 37.54 -103.67 -5.00
N PHE A 274 37.23 -103.28 -3.77
CA PHE A 274 35.88 -103.13 -3.27
C PHE A 274 35.07 -102.12 -4.09
N LEU A 275 35.62 -100.91 -4.34
CA LEU A 275 34.96 -99.85 -5.10
C LEU A 275 34.68 -100.25 -6.56
N LYS A 276 35.57 -101.03 -7.19
CA LYS A 276 35.33 -101.59 -8.53
C LYS A 276 34.13 -102.53 -8.54
N VAL A 277 34.05 -103.43 -7.55
CA VAL A 277 32.91 -104.35 -7.40
C VAL A 277 31.64 -103.57 -7.09
N LEU A 278 31.67 -102.63 -6.16
CA LEU A 278 30.53 -101.78 -5.77
C LEU A 278 29.97 -100.99 -6.97
N LYS A 279 30.83 -100.33 -7.75
CA LYS A 279 30.42 -99.60 -8.98
C LYS A 279 29.81 -100.54 -10.02
N SER A 280 30.34 -101.76 -10.17
CA SER A 280 29.81 -102.75 -11.11
C SER A 280 28.45 -103.30 -10.67
N TYR A 281 28.24 -103.46 -9.36
CA TYR A 281 26.98 -103.86 -8.75
C TYR A 281 25.90 -102.79 -8.95
N GLU A 282 26.25 -101.53 -8.69
CA GLU A 282 25.35 -100.38 -8.86
C GLU A 282 24.92 -100.19 -10.31
N ARG A 283 25.86 -100.27 -11.26
CA ARG A 283 25.56 -100.16 -12.70
C ARG A 283 24.58 -101.22 -13.18
N LYS A 284 24.57 -102.40 -12.55
CA LYS A 284 23.69 -103.52 -12.89
C LYS A 284 22.34 -103.47 -12.14
N GLY A 285 21.91 -102.31 -11.64
CA GLY A 285 20.65 -102.14 -10.91
C GLY A 285 20.75 -102.45 -9.42
N GLY A 286 21.90 -102.17 -8.80
CA GLY A 286 22.27 -102.51 -7.42
C GLY A 286 21.17 -102.42 -6.36
N PRO A 287 20.48 -101.28 -6.15
CA PRO A 287 19.51 -101.13 -5.05
C PRO A 287 18.24 -102.01 -5.21
N ALA A 288 17.97 -102.54 -6.40
CA ALA A 288 16.88 -103.48 -6.64
C ALA A 288 17.31 -104.95 -6.44
N LYS A 289 18.61 -105.20 -6.22
CA LYS A 289 19.19 -106.53 -6.03
C LYS A 289 19.46 -106.79 -4.56
N LYS A 290 19.49 -108.07 -4.21
CA LYS A 290 19.87 -108.57 -2.89
C LYS A 290 21.29 -108.10 -2.50
N PRO A 291 21.50 -107.43 -1.35
CA PRO A 291 22.82 -106.99 -0.88
C PRO A 291 23.82 -108.14 -0.71
N GLU A 292 23.33 -109.36 -0.52
CA GLU A 292 24.14 -110.57 -0.39
C GLU A 292 25.02 -110.81 -1.63
N LEU A 293 24.52 -110.48 -2.83
CA LEU A 293 25.27 -110.61 -4.08
C LEU A 293 26.49 -109.68 -4.15
N LEU A 294 26.41 -108.50 -3.52
CA LEU A 294 27.57 -107.60 -3.40
C LEU A 294 28.62 -108.24 -2.49
N TYR A 295 28.20 -108.77 -1.34
CA TYR A 295 29.12 -109.38 -0.38
C TYR A 295 29.82 -110.62 -0.96
N ASP A 296 29.10 -111.46 -1.71
CA ASP A 296 29.68 -112.64 -2.37
C ASP A 296 30.71 -112.25 -3.44
N GLN A 297 30.43 -111.22 -4.25
CA GLN A 297 31.36 -110.72 -5.27
C GLN A 297 32.59 -110.06 -4.67
N VAL A 298 32.44 -109.33 -3.56
CA VAL A 298 33.58 -108.74 -2.84
C VAL A 298 34.44 -109.83 -2.21
N LYS A 299 33.83 -110.86 -1.59
CA LYS A 299 34.55 -111.98 -0.98
C LYS A 299 35.38 -112.78 -2.00
N ALA A 300 34.92 -112.87 -3.25
CA ALA A 300 35.68 -113.50 -4.33
C ALA A 300 36.93 -112.70 -4.73
N VAL A 301 36.91 -111.38 -4.57
CA VAL A 301 38.00 -110.47 -4.97
C VAL A 301 38.93 -110.13 -3.79
N VAL A 302 38.44 -110.24 -2.56
CA VAL A 302 39.17 -109.98 -1.31
C VAL A 302 38.93 -111.13 -0.32
N PRO A 303 39.57 -112.30 -0.51
CA PRO A 303 39.23 -113.52 0.23
C PRO A 303 39.68 -113.52 1.70
N HIS A 304 40.66 -112.68 2.05
CA HIS A 304 41.22 -112.57 3.39
C HIS A 304 40.34 -111.79 4.38
N MET A 305 39.32 -111.09 3.90
CA MET A 305 38.42 -110.27 4.72
C MET A 305 37.15 -111.05 5.08
N SER A 306 36.68 -110.89 6.32
CA SER A 306 35.44 -111.52 6.77
C SER A 306 34.22 -110.86 6.13
N VAL A 307 33.12 -111.63 5.99
CA VAL A 307 31.84 -111.09 5.50
C VAL A 307 31.31 -109.97 6.40
N LEU A 308 31.62 -110.02 7.70
CA LEU A 308 31.25 -108.98 8.66
C LEU A 308 32.01 -107.68 8.38
N GLU A 309 33.31 -107.74 8.12
CA GLU A 309 34.12 -106.57 7.74
C GLU A 309 33.68 -105.98 6.40
N ILE A 310 33.31 -106.83 5.43
CA ILE A 310 32.76 -106.38 4.15
C ILE A 310 31.44 -105.61 4.36
N LYS A 311 30.55 -106.09 5.24
CA LYS A 311 29.30 -105.41 5.59
C LYS A 311 29.55 -104.06 6.26
N LYS A 312 30.50 -104.01 7.20
CA LYS A 312 30.96 -102.80 7.88
C LYS A 312 31.51 -101.76 6.90
N HIS A 313 32.34 -102.19 5.96
CA HIS A 313 32.93 -101.32 4.93
C HIS A 313 31.90 -100.83 3.92
N ALA A 314 30.94 -101.66 3.54
CA ALA A 314 29.80 -101.25 2.72
C ALA A 314 28.95 -100.18 3.43
N LYS A 315 28.73 -100.32 4.74
CA LYS A 315 28.04 -99.32 5.56
C LYS A 315 28.84 -98.01 5.66
N PHE A 316 30.17 -98.07 5.82
CA PHE A 316 31.05 -96.90 5.78
C PHE A 316 30.90 -96.14 4.45
N HIS A 317 30.99 -96.83 3.30
CA HIS A 317 30.85 -96.21 1.99
C HIS A 317 29.45 -95.66 1.72
N HIS A 318 28.41 -96.26 2.29
CA HIS A 318 27.05 -95.72 2.27
C HIS A 318 26.99 -94.37 3.03
N HIS A 319 27.53 -94.31 4.25
CA HIS A 319 27.59 -93.06 5.02
C HIS A 319 28.48 -92.01 4.34
N LEU A 320 29.59 -92.41 3.71
CA LEU A 320 30.48 -91.51 2.98
C LEU A 320 29.79 -90.89 1.77
N ARG A 321 29.04 -91.68 0.99
CA ARG A 321 28.24 -91.16 -0.13
C ARG A 321 27.18 -90.18 0.36
N PHE A 322 26.45 -90.54 1.40
CA PHE A 322 25.41 -89.68 1.97
C PHE A 322 25.99 -88.35 2.48
N TYR A 323 27.14 -88.38 3.17
CA TYR A 323 27.87 -87.19 3.59
C TYR A 323 28.29 -86.32 2.39
N GLN A 324 28.86 -86.93 1.35
CA GLN A 324 29.25 -86.21 0.13
C GLN A 324 28.04 -85.59 -0.59
N GLU A 325 26.91 -86.28 -0.63
CA GLU A 325 25.66 -85.78 -1.21
C GLU A 325 25.08 -84.62 -0.41
N LYS A 326 25.07 -84.72 0.93
CA LYS A 326 24.70 -83.60 1.81
C LYS A 326 25.60 -82.37 1.61
N CYS A 327 26.92 -82.57 1.54
CA CYS A 327 27.86 -81.48 1.28
C CYS A 327 27.59 -80.84 -0.08
N LYS A 328 27.40 -81.64 -1.14
CA LYS A 328 27.06 -81.12 -2.48
C LYS A 328 25.74 -80.38 -2.51
N GLY A 329 24.72 -80.90 -1.83
CA GLY A 329 23.41 -80.25 -1.71
C GLY A 329 23.53 -78.89 -1.02
N ARG A 330 24.28 -78.82 0.08
CA ARG A 330 24.49 -77.58 0.83
C ARG A 330 25.30 -76.54 0.05
N HIS A 331 26.34 -76.94 -0.68
CA HIS A 331 27.08 -76.02 -1.55
C HIS A 331 26.21 -75.46 -2.68
N LYS A 332 25.35 -76.29 -3.30
CA LYS A 332 24.40 -75.80 -4.32
C LYS A 332 23.38 -74.83 -3.75
N GLU A 333 22.87 -75.11 -2.56
CA GLU A 333 21.95 -74.20 -1.88
C GLU A 333 22.64 -72.89 -1.51
N PHE A 334 23.87 -72.97 -0.99
CA PHE A 334 24.70 -71.81 -0.71
C PHE A 334 24.92 -70.97 -1.96
N GLU A 335 25.31 -71.56 -3.08
CA GLU A 335 25.54 -70.82 -4.33
C GLU A 335 24.27 -70.14 -4.85
N ARG A 336 23.10 -70.79 -4.75
CA ARG A 336 21.82 -70.17 -5.06
C ARG A 336 21.52 -68.98 -4.14
N ARG A 337 21.62 -69.16 -2.83
CA ARG A 337 21.36 -68.09 -1.85
C ARG A 337 22.39 -66.96 -1.94
N HIS A 338 23.63 -67.27 -2.30
CA HIS A 338 24.69 -66.29 -2.54
C HIS A 338 24.31 -65.37 -3.71
N GLN A 339 23.86 -65.93 -4.84
CA GLN A 339 23.39 -65.15 -5.98
C GLN A 339 22.17 -64.28 -5.64
N GLU A 340 21.24 -64.81 -4.83
CA GLU A 340 20.08 -64.04 -4.33
C GLU A 340 20.51 -62.89 -3.40
N LEU A 341 21.49 -63.14 -2.52
CA LEU A 341 22.06 -62.12 -1.64
C LEU A 341 22.79 -61.05 -2.44
N GLU A 342 23.64 -61.44 -3.41
CA GLU A 342 24.31 -60.50 -4.32
C GLU A 342 23.32 -59.61 -5.08
N ALA A 343 22.22 -60.17 -5.58
CA ALA A 343 21.19 -59.41 -6.28
C ALA A 343 20.49 -58.43 -5.35
N ASN A 344 20.11 -58.86 -4.14
CA ASN A 344 19.49 -58.00 -3.13
C ASN A 344 20.42 -56.87 -2.68
N VAL A 345 21.68 -57.20 -2.35
CA VAL A 345 22.70 -56.23 -1.97
C VAL A 345 22.92 -55.20 -3.08
N ARG A 346 23.02 -55.65 -4.34
CA ARG A 346 23.13 -54.74 -5.49
C ARG A 346 21.95 -53.78 -5.58
N GLU A 347 20.73 -54.26 -5.35
CA GLU A 347 19.54 -53.42 -5.33
C GLU A 347 19.57 -52.40 -4.18
N LYS A 348 19.89 -52.84 -2.96
CA LYS A 348 20.04 -51.96 -1.77
C LYS A 348 21.07 -50.86 -2.03
N LEU A 349 22.27 -51.21 -2.51
CA LEU A 349 23.35 -50.26 -2.81
C LEU A 349 22.95 -49.27 -3.92
N GLN A 350 22.36 -49.77 -5.01
CA GLN A 350 21.88 -48.90 -6.09
C GLN A 350 20.78 -47.96 -5.63
N ALA A 351 19.88 -48.40 -4.75
CA ALA A 351 18.85 -47.55 -4.17
C ALA A 351 19.46 -46.42 -3.33
N ALA A 352 20.42 -46.74 -2.47
CA ALA A 352 21.14 -45.75 -1.66
C ALA A 352 21.87 -44.71 -2.53
N ILE A 353 22.58 -45.15 -3.57
CA ILE A 353 23.25 -44.27 -4.53
C ILE A 353 22.26 -43.35 -5.25
N ARG A 354 21.09 -43.87 -5.67
CA ARG A 354 20.05 -43.06 -6.32
C ARG A 354 19.50 -41.98 -5.39
N ILE A 355 19.18 -42.34 -4.14
CA ILE A 355 18.65 -41.39 -3.16
C ILE A 355 19.63 -40.24 -2.94
N GLU A 356 20.92 -40.52 -2.77
CA GLU A 356 21.91 -39.47 -2.59
C GLU A 356 22.09 -38.62 -3.84
N ASN A 357 22.14 -39.23 -5.03
CA ASN A 357 22.19 -38.47 -6.29
C ASN A 357 20.98 -37.55 -6.45
N GLU A 358 19.78 -38.03 -6.14
CA GLU A 358 18.55 -37.23 -6.17
C GLU A 358 18.65 -36.04 -5.20
N LYS A 359 19.09 -36.27 -3.97
CA LYS A 359 19.33 -35.21 -2.98
C LYS A 359 20.35 -34.17 -3.48
N GLN A 360 21.46 -34.60 -4.10
CA GLN A 360 22.45 -33.70 -4.67
C GLN A 360 21.89 -32.89 -5.83
N THR A 361 21.08 -33.50 -6.71
CA THR A 361 20.42 -32.75 -7.80
C THR A 361 19.43 -31.72 -7.27
N GLN A 362 18.65 -32.04 -6.24
CA GLN A 362 17.73 -31.10 -5.59
C GLN A 362 18.49 -29.93 -4.95
N LEU A 363 19.58 -30.21 -4.24
CA LEU A 363 20.43 -29.19 -3.65
C LEU A 363 21.06 -28.28 -4.73
N ALA A 364 21.49 -28.85 -5.85
CA ALA A 364 22.00 -28.08 -6.97
C ALA A 364 20.93 -27.18 -7.62
N GLN A 365 19.69 -27.68 -7.76
CA GLN A 365 18.55 -26.89 -8.24
C GLN A 365 18.22 -25.74 -7.29
N PHE A 366 18.20 -25.99 -5.98
CA PHE A 366 17.96 -24.95 -4.98
C PHE A 366 19.03 -23.87 -5.02
N ARG A 367 20.31 -24.24 -5.06
CA ARG A 367 21.42 -23.29 -5.21
C ARG A 367 21.33 -22.48 -6.51
N ALA A 368 20.88 -23.09 -7.60
CA ALA A 368 20.66 -22.38 -8.85
C ALA A 368 19.50 -21.37 -8.75
N LEU A 369 18.42 -21.74 -8.06
CA LEU A 369 17.29 -20.84 -7.80
C LEU A 369 17.72 -19.67 -6.92
N GLN A 370 18.46 -19.93 -5.84
CA GLN A 370 19.00 -18.90 -4.95
C GLN A 370 19.85 -17.89 -5.73
N LYS A 371 20.79 -18.36 -6.55
CA LYS A 371 21.59 -17.49 -7.44
C LYS A 371 20.74 -16.65 -8.39
N ASN A 372 19.64 -17.20 -8.90
CA ASN A 372 18.72 -16.45 -9.76
C ASN A 372 17.97 -15.36 -8.97
N CYS A 373 17.52 -15.67 -7.75
CA CYS A 373 16.93 -14.68 -6.84
C CYS A 373 17.91 -13.55 -6.54
N ASP A 374 19.17 -13.87 -6.23
CA ASP A 374 20.23 -12.88 -5.98
C ASP A 374 20.43 -11.96 -7.20
N GLN A 375 20.53 -12.53 -8.40
CA GLN A 375 20.64 -11.75 -9.64
C GLN A 375 19.43 -10.84 -9.89
N LEU A 376 18.23 -11.29 -9.53
CA LEU A 376 17.02 -10.46 -9.62
C LEU A 376 17.04 -9.33 -8.59
N HIS A 377 17.51 -9.61 -7.37
CA HIS A 377 17.68 -8.59 -6.34
C HIS A 377 18.67 -7.51 -6.78
N ASP A 378 19.81 -7.89 -7.37
CA ASP A 378 20.80 -6.96 -7.91
C ASP A 378 20.20 -6.07 -9.00
N LYS A 379 19.47 -6.66 -9.96
CA LYS A 379 18.78 -5.90 -11.01
C LYS A 379 17.75 -4.92 -10.46
N VAL A 380 17.01 -5.32 -9.42
CA VAL A 380 16.05 -4.45 -8.75
C VAL A 380 16.77 -3.31 -8.02
N ALA A 381 17.91 -3.59 -7.39
CA ALA A 381 18.75 -2.58 -6.74
C ALA A 381 19.30 -1.58 -7.76
N GLU A 382 19.82 -2.04 -8.90
CA GLU A 382 20.27 -1.19 -10.01
C GLU A 382 19.13 -0.32 -10.54
N TRP A 383 17.93 -0.89 -10.71
CA TRP A 383 16.76 -0.15 -11.19
C TRP A 383 16.33 0.92 -10.19
N LYS A 384 16.31 0.62 -8.89
CA LYS A 384 16.03 1.59 -7.82
C LYS A 384 17.06 2.72 -7.83
N ALA A 385 18.36 2.40 -7.88
CA ALA A 385 19.42 3.40 -7.95
C ALA A 385 19.30 4.30 -9.19
N SER A 386 18.94 3.72 -10.34
CA SER A 386 18.69 4.47 -11.59
C SER A 386 17.48 5.40 -11.45
N LYS A 387 16.40 4.94 -10.84
CA LYS A 387 15.20 5.74 -10.58
C LYS A 387 15.52 6.90 -9.64
N ASP A 388 16.19 6.64 -8.53
CA ASP A 388 16.57 7.67 -7.55
C ASP A 388 17.56 8.68 -8.13
N ALA A 389 18.44 8.26 -9.05
CA ALA A 389 19.31 9.17 -9.79
C ALA A 389 18.52 10.08 -10.74
N LYS A 390 17.52 9.55 -11.46
CA LYS A 390 16.63 10.35 -12.32
C LYS A 390 15.84 11.35 -11.51
N GLU A 391 15.26 10.93 -10.38
CA GLU A 391 14.50 11.83 -9.52
C GLU A 391 15.37 12.96 -8.96
N ARG A 392 16.62 12.67 -8.57
CA ARG A 392 17.59 13.71 -8.17
C ARG A 392 17.87 14.70 -9.29
N ILE A 393 18.07 14.23 -10.52
CA ILE A 393 18.27 15.10 -11.69
C ILE A 393 17.03 15.97 -11.94
N GLU A 394 15.83 15.40 -11.89
CA GLU A 394 14.57 16.15 -12.06
C GLU A 394 14.34 17.18 -10.95
N GLN A 395 14.74 16.88 -9.70
CA GLN A 395 14.70 17.85 -8.60
C GLN A 395 15.68 19.01 -8.87
N GLN A 396 16.92 18.71 -9.26
CA GLN A 396 17.91 19.73 -9.63
C GLN A 396 17.43 20.58 -10.81
N GLN A 397 16.82 19.98 -11.83
CA GLN A 397 16.24 20.72 -12.96
C GLN A 397 15.14 21.68 -12.52
N ARG A 398 14.22 21.23 -11.64
CA ARG A 398 13.16 22.09 -11.09
C ARG A 398 13.73 23.25 -10.28
N GLU A 399 14.77 23.02 -9.49
CA GLU A 399 15.44 24.08 -8.74
C GLU A 399 16.09 25.12 -9.67
N ILE A 400 16.79 24.67 -10.72
CA ILE A 400 17.36 25.55 -11.75
C ILE A 400 16.28 26.36 -12.45
N GLU A 401 15.16 25.74 -12.83
CA GLU A 401 14.03 26.43 -13.47
C GLU A 401 13.41 27.48 -12.55
N GLN A 402 13.26 27.19 -11.26
CA GLN A 402 12.77 28.15 -10.27
C GLN A 402 13.72 29.34 -10.13
N LEU A 403 15.04 29.09 -10.07
CA LEU A 403 16.04 30.15 -10.01
C LEU A 403 16.00 31.04 -11.26
N LEU A 404 15.89 30.42 -12.45
CA LEU A 404 15.77 31.16 -13.71
C LEU A 404 14.47 31.99 -13.79
N GLN A 405 13.35 31.44 -13.31
CA GLN A 405 12.09 32.18 -13.23
C GLN A 405 12.17 33.35 -12.26
N ALA A 406 12.76 33.15 -11.08
CA ALA A 406 12.95 34.21 -10.09
C ALA A 406 13.87 35.32 -10.66
N GLN A 407 14.95 34.95 -11.35
CA GLN A 407 15.82 35.91 -12.02
C GLN A 407 15.05 36.71 -13.09
N ARG A 408 14.24 36.04 -13.92
CA ARG A 408 13.43 36.69 -14.94
C ARG A 408 12.38 37.64 -14.36
N GLN A 409 11.74 37.25 -13.25
CA GLN A 409 10.81 38.11 -12.52
C GLN A 409 11.52 39.36 -11.98
N GLN A 410 12.71 39.21 -11.39
CA GLN A 410 13.50 40.35 -10.93
C GLN A 410 13.89 41.28 -12.08
N GLU A 411 14.30 40.75 -13.23
CA GLU A 411 14.60 41.57 -14.41
C GLU A 411 13.38 42.34 -14.91
N ASP A 412 12.21 41.69 -14.95
CA ASP A 412 10.97 42.32 -15.40
C ASP A 412 10.44 43.35 -14.40
N GLU A 413 10.60 43.12 -13.09
CA GLU A 413 10.37 44.12 -12.05
C GLU A 413 11.30 45.33 -12.20
N LEU A 414 12.59 45.12 -12.47
CA LEU A 414 13.53 46.21 -12.71
C LEU A 414 13.15 47.00 -13.97
N LYS A 415 12.75 46.33 -15.05
CA LYS A 415 12.22 46.99 -16.26
C LYS A 415 10.95 47.78 -15.95
N TRP A 416 10.03 47.22 -15.16
CA TRP A 416 8.81 47.89 -14.73
C TRP A 416 9.11 49.13 -13.88
N LYS A 417 9.98 49.02 -12.87
CA LYS A 417 10.44 50.14 -12.03
C LYS A 417 11.06 51.25 -12.88
N LYS A 418 11.93 50.91 -13.84
CA LYS A 418 12.51 51.87 -14.80
C LYS A 418 11.44 52.55 -15.66
N LYS A 419 10.44 51.82 -16.16
CA LYS A 419 9.31 52.41 -16.93
C LYS A 419 8.48 53.35 -16.06
N LEU A 420 8.16 52.95 -14.83
CA LEU A 420 7.41 53.76 -13.88
C LEU A 420 8.16 55.04 -13.51
N GLU A 421 9.47 54.96 -13.29
CA GLU A 421 10.31 56.13 -13.00
C GLU A 421 10.34 57.11 -14.19
N LYS A 422 10.48 56.60 -15.42
CA LYS A 422 10.39 57.41 -16.65
C LYS A 422 9.04 58.11 -16.76
N GLN A 423 7.94 57.40 -16.51
CA GLN A 423 6.60 58.02 -16.51
C GLN A 423 6.46 59.07 -15.41
N LYS A 424 6.95 58.81 -14.19
CA LYS A 424 6.93 59.79 -13.09
C LYS A 424 7.71 61.06 -13.45
N ARG A 425 8.88 60.94 -14.08
CA ARG A 425 9.65 62.09 -14.59
C ARG A 425 8.86 62.86 -15.64
N LEU A 426 8.32 62.18 -16.64
CA LEU A 426 7.54 62.82 -17.71
C LEU A 426 6.32 63.59 -17.16
N VAL A 427 5.58 63.00 -16.23
CA VAL A 427 4.45 63.66 -15.55
C VAL A 427 4.93 64.84 -14.70
N GLY A 428 6.06 64.70 -14.01
CA GLY A 428 6.67 65.79 -13.24
C GLY A 428 7.08 66.97 -14.12
N ASP A 429 7.69 66.71 -15.26
CA ASP A 429 8.12 67.74 -16.21
C ASP A 429 6.92 68.42 -16.88
N TYR A 430 5.87 67.66 -17.24
CA TYR A 430 4.61 68.23 -17.74
C TYR A 430 3.94 69.15 -16.71
N LYS A 431 3.89 68.72 -15.43
CA LYS A 431 3.34 69.56 -14.35
C LYS A 431 4.14 70.85 -14.16
N LYS A 432 5.47 70.78 -14.20
CA LYS A 432 6.33 71.97 -14.13
C LYS A 432 6.09 72.92 -15.31
N SER A 433 5.99 72.39 -16.53
CA SER A 433 5.69 73.18 -17.73
C SER A 433 4.33 73.88 -17.57
N LYS A 434 3.31 73.16 -17.13
CA LYS A 434 1.96 73.73 -16.95
C LYS A 434 1.95 74.87 -15.92
N VAL A 435 2.68 74.71 -14.82
CA VAL A 435 2.82 75.79 -13.81
C VAL A 435 3.53 77.01 -14.39
N LEU A 436 4.55 76.82 -15.23
CA LEU A 436 5.23 77.92 -15.91
C LEU A 436 4.29 78.64 -16.90
N ASP A 437 3.45 77.90 -17.64
CA ASP A 437 2.46 78.46 -18.56
C ASP A 437 1.37 79.23 -17.80
N GLU A 438 0.91 78.72 -16.66
CA GLU A 438 -0.06 79.40 -15.78
C GLU A 438 0.51 80.73 -15.24
N ILE A 439 1.76 80.75 -14.78
CA ILE A 439 2.45 81.97 -14.31
C ILE A 439 2.63 82.98 -15.47
N ALA A 440 2.93 82.50 -16.68
CA ALA A 440 3.06 83.37 -17.84
C ALA A 440 1.71 84.00 -18.24
N GLY A 441 0.63 83.23 -18.17
CA GLY A 441 -0.73 83.71 -18.42
C GLY A 441 -1.22 84.73 -17.38
N GLU A 442 -0.91 84.52 -16.09
CA GLU A 442 -1.25 85.45 -15.01
C GLU A 442 -0.58 86.81 -15.19
N LYS A 443 0.71 86.83 -15.54
CA LYS A 443 1.45 88.08 -15.83
C LYS A 443 0.86 88.88 -16.99
N LEU A 444 0.45 88.20 -18.06
CA LEU A 444 -0.22 88.86 -19.20
C LEU A 444 -1.57 89.46 -18.80
N SER A 445 -2.34 88.75 -17.98
CA SER A 445 -3.63 89.25 -17.46
C SER A 445 -3.46 90.47 -16.55
N ASP A 446 -2.42 90.50 -15.72
CA ASP A 446 -2.12 91.63 -14.84
C ASP A 446 -1.68 92.87 -15.62
N GLU A 447 -0.89 92.69 -16.69
CA GLU A 447 -0.50 93.78 -17.60
C GLU A 447 -1.72 94.38 -18.32
N GLU A 448 -2.68 93.55 -18.77
CA GLU A 448 -3.93 94.03 -19.38
C GLU A 448 -4.82 94.81 -18.40
N LEU A 449 -4.88 94.37 -17.13
CA LEU A 449 -5.65 95.06 -16.08
C LEU A 449 -5.07 96.44 -15.77
N LEU A 450 -3.74 96.55 -15.69
CA LEU A 450 -3.04 97.81 -15.48
C LEU A 450 -3.31 98.81 -16.61
N GLN A 451 -3.33 98.35 -17.87
CA GLN A 451 -3.67 99.21 -19.01
C GLN A 451 -5.11 99.73 -18.95
N ARG A 452 -6.09 98.87 -18.60
CA ARG A 452 -7.49 99.30 -18.45
C ARG A 452 -7.68 100.29 -17.30
N GLU A 453 -6.92 100.15 -16.22
CA GLU A 453 -7.00 101.07 -15.08
C GLU A 453 -6.40 102.45 -15.42
N ALA A 454 -5.30 102.48 -16.18
CA ALA A 454 -4.72 103.71 -16.72
C ALA A 454 -5.69 104.46 -17.64
N GLU A 455 -6.37 103.76 -18.55
CA GLU A 455 -7.39 104.36 -19.45
C GLU A 455 -8.56 105.00 -18.67
N LYS A 456 -9.08 104.31 -17.65
CA LYS A 456 -10.15 104.84 -16.80
C LYS A 456 -9.72 106.07 -16.02
N SER A 457 -8.47 106.12 -15.55
CA SER A 457 -7.93 107.28 -14.83
C SER A 457 -7.84 108.52 -15.74
N ALA A 458 -7.43 108.36 -17.00
CA ALA A 458 -7.38 109.43 -17.98
C ALA A 458 -8.78 110.00 -18.28
N GLN A 459 -9.79 109.14 -18.40
CA GLN A 459 -11.18 109.56 -18.63
C GLN A 459 -11.76 110.36 -17.44
N ARG A 460 -11.38 110.05 -16.20
CA ARG A 460 -11.84 110.79 -15.01
C ARG A 460 -11.35 112.23 -15.02
N VAL A 461 -10.12 112.48 -15.45
CA VAL A 461 -9.54 113.84 -15.54
C VAL A 461 -10.30 114.70 -16.56
N VAL A 462 -10.60 114.14 -17.74
CA VAL A 462 -11.38 114.84 -18.79
C VAL A 462 -12.79 115.17 -18.33
N ASN A 463 -13.46 114.25 -17.63
CA ASN A 463 -14.80 114.49 -17.11
C ASN A 463 -14.83 115.55 -15.98
N ALA A 464 -13.82 115.59 -15.11
CA ALA A 464 -13.72 116.61 -14.06
C ALA A 464 -13.60 118.02 -14.66
N ALA A 465 -12.78 118.19 -15.71
CA ALA A 465 -12.65 119.47 -16.41
C ALA A 465 -13.97 119.92 -17.07
N ARG A 466 -14.75 118.96 -17.63
CA ARG A 466 -16.05 119.24 -18.26
C ARG A 466 -17.10 119.71 -17.26
N VAL A 467 -17.08 119.17 -16.05
CA VAL A 467 -17.99 119.57 -14.96
C VAL A 467 -17.63 120.98 -14.48
N HIS A 468 -16.34 121.28 -14.29
CA HIS A 468 -15.87 122.60 -13.87
C HIS A 468 -16.34 123.71 -14.82
N TYR A 469 -16.18 123.51 -16.13
CA TYR A 469 -16.61 124.48 -17.14
C TYR A 469 -18.12 124.77 -17.09
N ARG A 470 -18.95 123.73 -16.90
CA ARG A 470 -20.42 123.91 -16.79
C ARG A 470 -20.81 124.67 -15.52
N GLN A 471 -20.08 124.47 -14.43
CA GLN A 471 -20.35 125.13 -13.16
C GLN A 471 -20.17 126.65 -13.27
N GLU A 472 -19.09 127.09 -13.94
CA GLU A 472 -18.77 128.51 -14.15
C GLU A 472 -19.83 129.23 -15.01
N GLU A 473 -20.35 128.57 -16.06
CA GLU A 473 -21.42 129.15 -16.89
C GLU A 473 -22.72 129.36 -16.12
N TYR A 474 -23.09 128.41 -15.25
CA TYR A 474 -24.30 128.54 -14.44
C TYR A 474 -24.21 129.68 -13.42
N GLU A 475 -23.04 129.91 -12.81
CA GLU A 475 -22.86 131.02 -11.87
C GLU A 475 -22.93 132.39 -12.57
N MET A 476 -22.32 132.53 -13.74
CA MET A 476 -22.39 133.76 -14.55
C MET A 476 -23.83 134.10 -14.93
N MET A 477 -24.59 133.10 -15.40
CA MET A 477 -26.00 133.28 -15.79
C MET A 477 -26.88 133.67 -14.59
N TRP A 478 -26.70 133.00 -13.45
CA TRP A 478 -27.50 133.23 -12.23
C TRP A 478 -27.32 134.65 -11.70
N PHE A 479 -26.10 135.20 -11.76
CA PHE A 479 -25.79 136.56 -11.32
C PHE A 479 -26.55 137.64 -12.13
N THR A 480 -26.66 137.47 -13.45
CA THR A 480 -27.41 138.38 -14.34
C THR A 480 -28.91 138.41 -14.05
N ILE A 481 -29.52 137.26 -13.79
CA ILE A 481 -30.97 137.14 -13.56
C ILE A 481 -31.34 137.79 -12.21
N PHE A 482 -30.50 137.62 -11.20
CA PHE A 482 -30.76 138.16 -9.87
C PHE A 482 -30.76 139.70 -9.84
N TYR A 483 -29.83 140.36 -10.56
CA TYR A 483 -29.74 141.82 -10.59
C TYR A 483 -30.93 142.47 -11.33
N TYR A 484 -31.44 141.82 -12.38
CA TYR A 484 -32.59 142.31 -13.16
C TYR A 484 -33.92 142.20 -12.39
N GLY A 485 -34.04 141.21 -11.50
CA GLY A 485 -35.21 141.02 -10.64
C GLY A 485 -35.42 142.15 -9.62
N ILE A 486 -34.34 142.65 -9.02
CA ILE A 486 -34.40 143.70 -7.99
C ILE A 486 -34.88 145.04 -8.59
N SER A 487 -34.48 145.36 -9.82
CA SER A 487 -34.82 146.64 -10.47
C SER A 487 -36.29 146.71 -10.90
N ILE A 488 -36.90 145.58 -11.27
CA ILE A 488 -38.32 145.49 -11.67
C ILE A 488 -39.24 145.67 -10.46
N GLN A 489 -38.79 145.25 -9.28
CA GLN A 489 -39.62 145.25 -8.07
C GLN A 489 -39.77 146.64 -7.43
N GLN A 490 -38.78 147.53 -7.59
CA GLN A 490 -38.89 148.93 -7.18
C GLN A 490 -39.89 149.72 -8.04
N ARG A 491 -39.93 149.44 -9.35
CA ARG A 491 -40.82 150.14 -10.30
C ARG A 491 -42.30 149.84 -10.04
N LYS A 492 -42.64 148.58 -9.72
CA LYS A 492 -44.02 148.17 -9.39
C LYS A 492 -44.55 148.80 -8.11
N LEU A 493 -43.70 148.99 -7.11
CA LEU A 493 -44.11 149.54 -5.81
C LEU A 493 -44.44 151.04 -5.87
N GLU A 494 -43.87 151.76 -6.84
CA GLU A 494 -44.16 153.18 -7.10
C GLU A 494 -45.43 153.36 -7.93
N GLU A 495 -45.68 152.48 -8.91
CA GLU A 495 -46.91 152.46 -9.72
C GLU A 495 -48.15 152.17 -8.86
N ASP A 496 -48.07 151.19 -7.94
CA ASP A 496 -49.18 150.83 -7.04
C ASP A 496 -49.58 151.98 -6.10
N LYS A 497 -48.61 152.80 -5.63
CA LYS A 497 -48.90 153.96 -4.77
C LYS A 497 -49.66 155.06 -5.52
N GLN A 498 -49.34 155.27 -6.80
CA GLN A 498 -50.03 156.28 -7.61
C GLN A 498 -51.44 155.84 -7.98
N GLU A 499 -51.65 154.54 -8.21
CA GLU A 499 -52.97 154.01 -8.57
C GLU A 499 -53.94 154.02 -7.38
N GLN A 500 -53.45 153.80 -6.15
CA GLN A 500 -54.26 153.89 -4.93
C GLN A 500 -54.78 155.31 -4.66
N LEU A 501 -53.98 156.35 -4.92
CA LEU A 501 -54.41 157.74 -4.76
C LEU A 501 -55.50 158.13 -5.77
N ARG A 502 -55.45 157.59 -6.99
CA ARG A 502 -56.49 157.81 -8.01
C ARG A 502 -57.79 157.09 -7.66
N LYS A 503 -57.72 155.83 -7.26
CA LYS A 503 -58.90 155.04 -6.88
C LYS A 503 -59.63 155.62 -5.68
N ALA A 504 -58.91 156.12 -4.66
CA ALA A 504 -59.53 156.78 -3.51
C ALA A 504 -60.35 158.03 -3.91
N HIS A 505 -59.87 158.82 -4.87
CA HIS A 505 -60.61 160.00 -5.35
C HIS A 505 -61.84 159.63 -6.19
N GLU A 506 -61.74 158.58 -7.03
CA GLU A 506 -62.85 158.07 -7.83
C GLU A 506 -63.94 157.42 -6.95
N GLU A 507 -63.54 156.70 -5.89
CA GLU A 507 -64.46 156.07 -4.93
C GLU A 507 -65.22 157.09 -4.07
N GLU A 508 -64.60 158.20 -3.65
CA GLU A 508 -65.31 159.28 -2.96
C GLU A 508 -66.43 159.88 -3.82
N VAL A 509 -66.19 160.06 -5.12
CA VAL A 509 -67.20 160.55 -6.07
C VAL A 509 -68.30 159.52 -6.28
N GLN A 510 -67.96 158.23 -6.30
CA GLN A 510 -68.88 157.13 -6.59
C GLN A 510 -69.75 156.75 -5.39
N VAL A 511 -69.23 156.82 -4.17
CA VAL A 511 -70.00 156.61 -2.92
C VAL A 511 -70.98 157.75 -2.67
N ALA A 512 -70.63 159.00 -3.02
CA ALA A 512 -71.59 160.11 -3.00
C ALA A 512 -72.77 159.90 -3.95
N LYS A 513 -72.52 159.27 -5.11
CA LYS A 513 -73.53 158.95 -6.13
C LYS A 513 -74.37 157.72 -5.78
N LEU A 514 -73.77 156.71 -5.14
CA LEU A 514 -74.44 155.46 -4.75
C LEU A 514 -75.27 155.61 -3.47
N ASN A 515 -74.87 156.46 -2.52
CA ASN A 515 -75.72 156.77 -1.36
C ASN A 515 -77.01 157.49 -1.79
N ALA A 516 -76.96 158.33 -2.82
CA ALA A 516 -78.16 158.95 -3.40
C ALA A 516 -79.11 157.93 -4.06
N LEU A 517 -78.60 156.81 -4.58
CA LEU A 517 -79.39 155.76 -5.24
C LEU A 517 -79.89 154.67 -4.27
N LYS A 518 -79.20 154.50 -3.13
CA LYS A 518 -79.48 153.46 -2.13
C LYS A 518 -80.71 153.77 -1.28
N ASP A 519 -81.10 155.04 -1.17
CA ASP A 519 -82.37 155.43 -0.55
C ASP A 519 -83.60 155.13 -1.43
N GLU A 520 -83.42 154.76 -2.71
CA GLU A 520 -84.53 154.72 -3.67
C GLU A 520 -85.18 153.33 -3.94
N THR A 521 -84.59 152.15 -3.63
CA THR A 521 -85.26 150.86 -4.03
C THR A 521 -84.94 149.56 -3.22
N PRO A 522 -85.87 148.56 -3.13
CA PRO A 522 -85.71 147.35 -2.28
C PRO A 522 -85.89 145.98 -3.01
N TYR A 523 -84.83 145.20 -3.33
CA TYR A 523 -84.93 143.78 -3.77
C TYR A 523 -83.57 143.01 -3.76
N ALA A 524 -83.06 142.53 -2.60
CA ALA A 524 -81.69 141.96 -2.54
C ALA A 524 -81.50 140.55 -1.92
N GLN A 525 -82.53 139.72 -1.75
CA GLN A 525 -82.44 138.60 -0.78
C GLN A 525 -82.42 137.14 -1.29
N ILE A 526 -82.35 136.82 -2.60
CA ILE A 526 -82.78 135.46 -3.05
C ILE A 526 -81.70 134.57 -3.75
N LEU A 527 -80.48 135.02 -4.04
CA LEU A 527 -79.59 134.27 -4.97
C LEU A 527 -78.62 133.22 -4.39
N ALA A 528 -78.91 132.59 -3.24
CA ALA A 528 -77.89 131.84 -2.48
C ALA A 528 -77.87 130.28 -2.53
N THR A 529 -78.51 129.56 -3.47
CA THR A 529 -78.67 128.07 -3.29
C THR A 529 -78.69 127.21 -4.59
N ILE A 530 -77.81 126.17 -4.76
CA ILE A 530 -77.94 124.83 -5.47
C ILE A 530 -76.58 124.02 -5.63
N VAL A 531 -76.55 122.64 -5.60
CA VAL A 531 -75.37 121.64 -5.60
C VAL A 531 -75.67 120.22 -6.26
N PRO A 532 -74.71 119.31 -6.69
CA PRO A 532 -74.92 117.94 -7.34
C PRO A 532 -74.19 116.62 -6.78
N ASP A 533 -74.48 115.38 -7.31
CA ASP A 533 -74.40 113.98 -6.69
C ASP A 533 -73.61 112.82 -7.46
N PRO A 534 -73.06 111.70 -6.85
CA PRO A 534 -71.98 110.84 -7.41
C PRO A 534 -72.18 109.30 -7.63
N GLU A 535 -73.38 108.70 -7.64
CA GLU A 535 -73.58 107.22 -7.70
C GLU A 535 -73.14 106.49 -9.01
N ARG A 536 -72.78 107.20 -10.08
CA ARG A 536 -72.60 106.59 -11.43
C ARG A 536 -71.26 105.86 -11.65
N THR A 537 -70.35 105.81 -10.68
CA THR A 537 -68.92 105.46 -10.91
C THR A 537 -68.44 104.08 -10.43
N ARG A 538 -69.29 103.13 -9.97
CA ARG A 538 -68.84 101.87 -9.32
C ARG A 538 -69.55 100.54 -9.70
N GLN A 539 -69.45 100.01 -10.93
CA GLN A 539 -69.94 98.64 -11.25
C GLN A 539 -68.98 97.80 -12.13
N GLU A 540 -68.95 96.46 -11.93
CA GLU A 540 -67.96 95.47 -12.45
C GLU A 540 -68.27 94.90 -13.86
N THR A 541 -67.23 94.41 -14.58
CA THR A 541 -67.30 94.04 -16.02
C THR A 541 -67.04 92.55 -16.34
N ALA A 542 -67.54 92.13 -17.51
CA ALA A 542 -67.75 90.75 -17.95
C ALA A 542 -66.51 89.83 -18.05
N ALA A 543 -65.29 90.37 -18.11
CA ALA A 543 -64.06 89.56 -18.23
C ALA A 543 -63.77 88.72 -16.97
N PHE A 544 -64.26 89.14 -15.80
CA PHE A 544 -64.05 88.42 -14.54
C PHE A 544 -64.89 87.12 -14.46
N ARG A 545 -66.00 87.01 -15.20
CA ARG A 545 -66.89 85.84 -15.18
C ARG A 545 -66.33 84.61 -15.91
N ALA A 546 -65.57 84.79 -16.98
CA ALA A 546 -65.14 83.68 -17.84
C ALA A 546 -64.02 82.79 -17.24
N ASN A 547 -63.20 83.34 -16.33
CA ASN A 547 -62.02 82.62 -15.79
C ASN A 547 -62.37 81.63 -14.67
N MET A 548 -63.53 81.82 -14.02
CA MET A 548 -64.03 80.94 -12.96
C MET A 548 -64.66 79.65 -13.49
N GLU A 549 -65.12 79.64 -14.74
CA GLU A 549 -65.85 78.52 -15.35
C GLU A 549 -64.90 77.42 -15.89
N ALA A 550 -63.67 77.77 -16.31
CA ALA A 550 -62.67 76.82 -16.82
C ALA A 550 -62.01 75.92 -15.75
N ALA A 551 -62.17 76.24 -14.46
CA ALA A 551 -61.59 75.47 -13.36
C ALA A 551 -62.47 74.30 -12.88
N GLN A 552 -63.66 74.09 -13.47
CA GLN A 552 -64.65 73.11 -13.02
C GLN A 552 -64.91 71.92 -13.97
N GLU A 553 -64.25 71.83 -15.14
CA GLU A 553 -64.40 70.68 -16.04
C GLU A 553 -63.39 69.54 -15.76
N ALA A 554 -63.91 68.36 -15.43
CA ALA A 554 -63.14 67.17 -15.08
C ALA A 554 -62.68 66.38 -16.33
N LEU A 555 -61.36 66.16 -16.45
CA LEU A 555 -60.73 65.29 -17.45
C LEU A 555 -60.50 63.85 -16.90
N PRO A 556 -60.31 62.83 -17.78
CA PRO A 556 -60.39 61.41 -17.42
C PRO A 556 -59.25 60.87 -16.55
N ILE A 557 -59.60 59.89 -15.71
CA ILE A 557 -58.94 59.36 -14.49
C ILE A 557 -57.58 58.62 -14.70
N ASN A 558 -56.97 58.66 -15.88
CA ASN A 558 -55.83 57.78 -16.19
C ASN A 558 -54.44 58.43 -16.04
N GLU A 559 -54.38 59.74 -15.79
CA GLU A 559 -53.11 60.47 -15.62
C GLU A 559 -52.93 61.10 -14.23
N ALA A 560 -53.97 61.09 -13.39
CA ALA A 560 -53.90 61.51 -11.99
C ALA A 560 -53.66 60.28 -11.11
N GLY A 561 -52.38 59.95 -10.86
CA GLY A 561 -51.91 58.78 -10.10
C GLY A 561 -52.46 58.66 -8.67
N LEU A 562 -53.73 58.24 -8.56
CA LEU A 562 -54.47 58.11 -7.30
C LEU A 562 -54.54 56.68 -6.75
N PHE A 563 -53.90 55.72 -7.42
CA PHE A 563 -53.70 54.36 -6.89
C PHE A 563 -52.20 54.00 -6.94
N PRO A 564 -51.62 53.44 -5.86
CA PRO A 564 -50.25 52.93 -5.91
C PRO A 564 -50.19 51.79 -6.92
N SER A 565 -49.54 52.00 -8.07
CA SER A 565 -49.21 50.91 -8.96
C SER A 565 -48.15 50.06 -8.27
N HIS A 566 -48.52 48.84 -7.84
CA HIS A 566 -47.57 47.86 -7.31
C HIS A 566 -46.81 47.18 -8.47
N GLY A 567 -46.13 47.99 -9.28
CA GLY A 567 -45.25 47.57 -10.35
C GLY A 567 -43.79 47.73 -9.96
N TYR A 568 -42.91 46.98 -10.62
CA TYR A 568 -41.48 47.22 -10.52
C TYR A 568 -41.12 48.46 -11.34
N ASP A 569 -40.55 49.46 -10.69
CA ASP A 569 -40.00 50.62 -11.38
C ASP A 569 -38.83 50.19 -12.29
N CYS A 570 -38.77 50.75 -13.50
CA CYS A 570 -37.79 50.36 -14.53
C CYS A 570 -36.37 50.53 -14.01
N ASP A 571 -36.11 51.61 -13.26
CA ASP A 571 -34.81 51.88 -12.66
C ASP A 571 -34.41 50.85 -11.59
N THR A 572 -35.40 50.26 -10.92
CA THR A 572 -35.17 49.23 -9.89
C THR A 572 -34.90 47.87 -10.53
N LEU A 573 -35.56 47.56 -11.66
CA LEU A 573 -35.27 46.38 -12.48
C LEU A 573 -33.85 46.42 -13.04
N PHE A 574 -33.41 47.55 -13.59
CA PHE A 574 -32.06 47.70 -14.13
C PHE A 574 -30.95 47.74 -13.07
N LYS A 575 -31.26 47.97 -11.78
CA LYS A 575 -30.28 47.83 -10.70
C LYS A 575 -30.01 46.37 -10.32
N ASN A 576 -30.92 45.45 -10.63
CA ASN A 576 -30.76 44.03 -10.30
C ASN A 576 -29.72 43.35 -11.21
N ALA A 577 -28.61 42.88 -10.63
CA ALA A 577 -27.52 42.21 -11.34
C ALA A 577 -27.98 40.96 -12.12
N ARG A 578 -28.95 40.22 -11.57
CA ARG A 578 -29.53 39.04 -12.23
C ARG A 578 -30.36 39.41 -13.45
N PHE A 579 -31.09 40.53 -13.40
CA PHE A 579 -31.85 41.05 -14.54
C PHE A 579 -30.91 41.54 -15.65
N LYS A 580 -29.86 42.29 -15.31
CA LYS A 580 -28.81 42.73 -16.26
C LYS A 580 -28.13 41.56 -16.94
N LEU A 581 -27.72 40.54 -16.18
CA LEU A 581 -27.11 39.34 -16.74
C LEU A 581 -28.10 38.58 -17.65
N GLY A 582 -29.36 38.46 -17.23
CA GLY A 582 -30.40 37.80 -18.04
C GLY A 582 -30.66 38.51 -19.37
N LEU A 583 -30.70 39.85 -19.34
CA LEU A 583 -30.87 40.66 -20.55
C LEU A 583 -29.65 40.54 -21.48
N ALA A 584 -28.43 40.56 -20.94
CA ALA A 584 -27.20 40.37 -21.71
C ALA A 584 -27.14 38.99 -22.37
N LEU A 585 -27.51 37.93 -21.63
CA LEU A 585 -27.56 36.55 -22.17
C LEU A 585 -28.66 36.38 -23.22
N ARG A 586 -29.78 37.10 -23.11
CA ARG A 586 -30.83 37.13 -24.14
C ARG A 586 -30.36 37.86 -25.39
N ASN A 587 -29.71 39.01 -25.25
CA ASN A 587 -29.14 39.75 -26.38
C ASN A 587 -28.02 38.98 -27.09
N ALA A 588 -27.27 38.16 -26.36
CA ALA A 588 -26.27 37.25 -26.91
C ALA A 588 -26.85 35.95 -27.50
N GLY A 589 -28.17 35.71 -27.41
CA GLY A 589 -28.83 34.50 -27.89
C GLY A 589 -28.61 33.23 -27.04
N LEU A 590 -27.89 33.34 -25.91
CA LEU A 590 -27.47 32.20 -25.07
C LEU A 590 -28.45 31.84 -23.95
N HIS A 591 -29.56 32.58 -23.82
CA HIS A 591 -30.53 32.46 -22.72
C HIS A 591 -31.20 31.08 -22.55
N THR A 592 -31.20 30.21 -23.58
CA THR A 592 -31.77 28.86 -23.52
C THR A 592 -30.78 27.79 -23.02
N THR A 593 -29.49 28.11 -23.01
CA THR A 593 -28.43 27.17 -22.61
C THR A 593 -28.49 26.83 -21.12
N GLU A 594 -28.13 25.60 -20.76
CA GLU A 594 -28.09 25.16 -19.35
C GLU A 594 -27.08 25.98 -18.54
N TYR A 595 -25.97 26.37 -19.17
CA TYR A 595 -24.95 27.23 -18.57
C TYR A 595 -25.50 28.62 -18.20
N ALA A 596 -26.32 29.23 -19.07
CA ALA A 596 -26.98 30.49 -18.77
C ALA A 596 -27.98 30.37 -17.60
N ARG A 597 -28.71 29.25 -17.52
CA ARG A 597 -29.62 28.97 -16.38
C ARG A 597 -28.86 28.81 -15.07
N GLN A 598 -27.74 28.08 -15.09
CA GLN A 598 -26.91 27.85 -13.93
C GLN A 598 -26.17 29.12 -13.48
N ALA A 599 -25.70 29.94 -14.43
CA ALA A 599 -25.10 31.24 -14.16
C ALA A 599 -26.10 32.19 -13.50
N LEU A 600 -27.33 32.29 -14.03
CA LEU A 600 -28.40 33.09 -13.41
C LEU A 600 -28.76 32.61 -12.01
N ALA A 601 -28.74 31.29 -11.76
CA ALA A 601 -29.00 30.72 -10.45
C ALA A 601 -27.92 31.06 -9.41
N ASN A 602 -26.66 31.14 -9.84
CA ASN A 602 -25.50 31.34 -8.97
C ASN A 602 -25.15 32.82 -8.71
N VAL A 603 -25.76 33.78 -9.42
CA VAL A 603 -25.57 35.20 -9.13
C VAL A 603 -26.16 35.54 -7.76
N LYS A 604 -25.29 35.81 -6.79
CA LYS A 604 -25.67 36.34 -5.47
C LYS A 604 -26.24 37.75 -5.65
N VAL A 605 -27.54 37.90 -5.40
CA VAL A 605 -28.19 39.20 -5.40
C VAL A 605 -27.87 39.89 -4.08
N SER A 606 -27.05 40.94 -4.11
CA SER A 606 -26.83 41.82 -2.97
C SER A 606 -28.05 42.74 -2.79
N ASN A 607 -29.18 42.17 -2.34
CA ASN A 607 -30.38 42.92 -1.96
C ASN A 607 -30.23 43.49 -0.54
N ALA A 608 -29.19 44.29 -0.31
CA ALA A 608 -29.10 45.13 0.88
C ALA A 608 -29.72 46.50 0.53
N GLY A 609 -31.05 46.59 0.54
CA GLY A 609 -31.75 47.88 0.52
C GLY A 609 -33.06 47.98 -0.27
N ALA A 610 -33.38 47.04 -1.17
CA ALA A 610 -34.52 47.19 -2.08
C ALA A 610 -35.88 46.67 -1.55
N TYR A 611 -35.93 46.11 -0.34
CA TYR A 611 -37.15 45.58 0.28
C TYR A 611 -37.51 46.33 1.57
N ARG A 612 -37.46 47.66 1.53
CA ARG A 612 -38.16 48.48 2.52
C ARG A 612 -39.23 49.26 1.80
N HIS A 613 -40.48 48.97 2.17
CA HIS A 613 -41.63 49.78 1.83
C HIS A 613 -41.28 51.27 1.99
N HIS A 614 -41.46 52.06 0.93
CA HIS A 614 -41.48 53.51 1.04
C HIS A 614 -42.61 53.87 2.03
N VAL A 615 -42.24 54.25 3.25
CA VAL A 615 -43.15 54.92 4.17
C VAL A 615 -43.47 56.27 3.51
N ALA A 616 -44.74 56.48 3.15
CA ALA A 616 -45.21 57.74 2.61
C ALA A 616 -44.86 58.87 3.58
N ALA A 617 -44.31 59.97 3.08
CA ALA A 617 -44.16 61.20 3.86
C ALA A 617 -45.56 61.69 4.28
N PRO A 618 -45.74 62.16 5.54
CA PRO A 618 -47.02 62.69 5.98
C PRO A 618 -47.39 63.90 5.11
N THR A 619 -48.54 63.83 4.46
CA THR A 619 -49.18 64.94 3.76
C THR A 619 -49.38 66.09 4.73
N GLN A 620 -48.68 67.21 4.52
CA GLN A 620 -49.08 68.51 5.07
C GLN A 620 -50.25 69.02 4.25
N LEU A 621 -51.46 68.73 4.72
CA LEU A 621 -52.65 69.50 4.35
C LEU A 621 -52.98 70.41 5.52
N TRP A 622 -52.88 71.72 5.25
CA TRP A 622 -53.69 72.74 5.88
C TRP A 622 -54.92 72.95 5.01
#